data_AF-A0A529ND46-F1
#
_entry.id   AF-A0A529ND46-F1
#
_cell.length_a   1.000
_cell.length_b   1.000
_cell.length_c   1.000
_cell.angle_alpha   90.00
_cell.angle_beta   90.00
_cell.angle_gamma   90.00
#
_symmetry.space_group_name_H-M   'P 1'
#
loop_
_entity.id
_entity.type
_entity.pdbx_description
1 polymer ?
#
loop_
_entity_poly.entity_id
_entity_poly.type
_entity_poly.pdbx_seq_one_letter_code
_entity_poly.pdbx_strand_id
1 'polypeptide(L)' 'MLIRTLSALECTKLLTANRLGHLACAKDGQPYVVPLYYAH' A
#
# COMPACT_ATOMS: atom_id res chain seq x y z
N MET A 1 12.68 13.44 -13.31
CA MET A 1 12.31 12.94 -11.97
C MET A 1 13.32 11.87 -11.59
N LEU A 2 13.97 11.99 -10.43
CA LEU A 2 14.89 10.95 -9.94
C LEU A 2 14.07 9.95 -9.12
N ILE A 3 13.94 8.71 -9.61
CA ILE A 3 13.19 7.63 -8.96
C ILE A 3 14.21 6.72 -8.27
N ARG A 4 13.98 6.40 -6.99
CA ARG A 4 14.81 5.48 -6.22
C ARG A 4 13.97 4.50 -5.41
N THR A 5 14.51 3.32 -5.14
CA THR A 5 13.90 2.37 -4.21
C THR A 5 14.04 2.88 -2.77
N LEU A 6 12.99 2.70 -1.98
CA LEU A 6 12.99 2.97 -0.55
C LEU A 6 13.55 1.77 0.23
N SER A 7 14.24 2.04 1.32
CA SER A 7 14.60 1.03 2.31
C SER A 7 13.36 0.55 3.09
N ALA A 8 13.46 -0.61 3.75
CA ALA A 8 12.38 -1.13 4.58
C ALA A 8 11.93 -0.13 5.67
N LEU A 9 12.88 0.58 6.32
CA LEU A 9 12.58 1.60 7.32
C LEU A 9 11.79 2.79 6.76
N GLU A 10 12.12 3.23 5.54
CA GLU A 10 11.38 4.29 4.86
C GLU A 10 9.96 3.83 4.50
N CYS A 11 9.78 2.60 4.03
CA CYS A 11 8.47 2.01 3.74
C CYS A 11 7.59 1.92 5.00
N THR A 12 8.12 1.40 6.11
CA THR A 12 7.38 1.29 7.38
C THR A 12 6.95 2.66 7.90
N LYS A 13 7.81 3.68 7.82
CA LYS A 13 7.46 5.06 8.21
C LYS A 13 6.28 5.60 7.39
N LEU A 14 6.24 5.34 6.09
CA LEU A 14 5.11 5.73 5.24
C LEU A 14 3.81 5.02 5.64
N LEU A 15 3.88 3.72 5.91
CA LEU A 15 2.71 2.95 6.33
C LEU A 15 2.15 3.45 7.66
N THR A 16 3.00 3.69 8.66
CA THR A 16 2.61 4.22 9.97
C THR A 16 2.03 5.64 9.90
N ALA A 17 2.50 6.48 8.98
CA ALA A 17 2.04 7.87 8.83
C ALA A 17 0.67 7.99 8.14
N ASN A 18 0.25 6.99 7.37
CA ASN A 18 -0.99 7.00 6.60
C ASN A 18 -2.06 6.09 7.20
N ARG A 19 -3.32 6.35 6.83
CA ARG A 19 -4.48 5.57 7.30
C ARG A 19 -5.36 5.07 6.18
N LEU A 20 -5.24 5.59 4.97
CA LEU A 20 -6.03 5.16 3.81
C LEU A 20 -5.09 4.49 2.80
N GLY A 21 -5.44 3.28 2.38
CA GLY A 21 -4.75 2.53 1.33
C GLY A 21 -5.75 1.91 0.36
N HIS A 22 -5.24 1.23 -0.66
CA HIS A 22 -6.06 0.42 -1.57
C HIS A 22 -5.77 -1.06 -1.31
N LEU A 23 -6.79 -1.81 -0.92
CA LEU A 23 -6.72 -3.25 -0.77
C LEU A 23 -7.15 -3.91 -2.08
N ALA A 24 -6.31 -4.79 -2.60
CA ALA A 24 -6.62 -5.62 -3.77
C ALA A 24 -6.87 -7.07 -3.35
N CYS A 25 -7.88 -7.69 -3.94
CA CYS A 25 -8.06 -9.14 -3.93
C CYS A 25 -8.26 -9.64 -5.37
N ALA A 26 -8.20 -10.95 -5.57
CA ALA A 26 -8.49 -11.57 -6.85
C ALA A 26 -9.30 -12.85 -6.67
N LYS A 27 -10.22 -13.09 -7.59
CA LYS A 27 -10.95 -14.36 -7.74
C LYS A 27 -10.83 -14.79 -9.19
N ASP A 28 -10.40 -16.02 -9.43
CA ASP A 28 -10.21 -16.58 -10.78
C ASP A 28 -9.34 -15.71 -11.70
N GLY A 29 -8.32 -15.05 -11.11
CA GLY A 29 -7.43 -14.13 -11.83
C GLY A 29 -8.01 -12.74 -12.09
N GLN A 30 -9.28 -12.48 -11.77
CA GLN A 30 -9.88 -11.15 -11.89
C GLN A 30 -9.59 -10.32 -10.63
N PRO A 31 -8.85 -9.20 -10.74
CA PRO A 31 -8.59 -8.30 -9.61
C PRO A 31 -9.81 -7.44 -9.26
N TYR A 32 -9.91 -7.10 -7.98
CA TYR A 32 -10.86 -6.14 -7.43
C TYR A 32 -10.15 -5.29 -6.37
N VAL A 33 -10.27 -3.96 -6.47
CA VAL A 33 -9.52 -3.00 -5.63
C VAL A 33 -10.48 -2.02 -4.97
N VAL A 34 -10.34 -1.83 -3.66
CA VAL A 34 -11.17 -0.91 -2.87
C VAL A 34 -10.32 -0.02 -1.96
N PRO A 35 -10.76 1.21 -1.65
CA PRO A 35 -10.16 1.97 -0.57
C PRO A 35 -10.43 1.29 0.77
N LEU A 36 -9.43 1.24 1.65
CA LEU A 36 -9.49 0.64 2.97
C LEU A 36 -8.78 1.56 3.98
N TYR A 37 -9.45 1.85 5.10
CA TYR A 37 -8.76 2.45 6.25
C TYR A 37 -8.03 1.37 7.07
N TYR A 38 -6.76 1.61 7.40
CA TYR A 38 -5.91 0.66 8.12
C TYR A 38 -5.12 1.32 9.26
N ALA A 39 -4.65 0.49 10.20
CA ALA A 39 -3.65 0.85 11.21
C ALA A 39 -2.48 -0.13 11.09
N HIS A 40 -1.25 0.40 10.94
CA HIS A 40 -0.02 -0.36 10.74
C HIS A 40 0.85 -0.33 11.99
#